data_AF-A0A914GBL2-F1
#
_entry.id   AF-A0A914GBL2-F1
#
_cell.length_a   1.000
_cell.length_b   1.000
_cell.length_c   1.000
_cell.angle_alpha   90.00
_cell.angle_beta   90.00
_cell.angle_gamma   90.00
#
_symmetry.space_group_name_H-M   'P 1'
#
loop_
_entity.id
_entity.type
_entity.pdbx_description
1 polymer ?
#
loop_
_entity_poly.entity_id
_entity_poly.type
_entity_poly.pdbx_seq_one_letter_code
_entity_poly.pdbx_strand_id
1 'polypeptide(L)'
;MTAGPLRVLVTGAAGQIGYAVVLQIAKGDVFGQDQPIVLVLLDIPPLAAALEGVKLELQDCALPTLHGVEAVTNEADGFKDIDYAFLIGAMPRKEGMERKDLLAANVRIFKSQGQALANHSKP
;
A
#
# COMPACT_ATOMS: atom_id res chain seq x y z
N MET A 1 1.05 19.90 20.00
CA MET A 1 0.76 18.46 20.02
C MET A 1 1.02 17.97 18.62
N THR A 2 2.09 17.23 18.39
CA THR A 2 2.31 16.59 17.07
C THR A 2 1.19 15.57 16.88
N ALA A 3 0.48 15.64 15.76
CA ALA A 3 -0.49 14.62 15.40
C ALA A 3 0.21 13.25 15.37
N GLY A 4 -0.49 12.19 15.79
CA GLY A 4 0.06 10.84 15.76
C GLY A 4 0.46 10.41 14.35
N PRO A 5 1.20 9.29 14.20
CA PRO A 5 1.62 8.84 12.87
C PRO A 5 0.44 8.57 11.94
N LEU A 6 0.55 9.03 10.68
CA LEU A 6 -0.42 8.66 9.66
C LEU A 6 -0.19 7.21 9.25
N ARG A 7 -1.26 6.41 9.24
CA ARG A 7 -1.24 5.05 8.71
C ARG A 7 -1.55 5.11 7.22
N VAL A 8 -0.55 4.84 6.39
CA VAL A 8 -0.64 4.98 4.93
C VAL A 8 -0.56 3.61 4.27
N LEU A 9 -1.65 3.19 3.65
CA LEU A 9 -1.73 1.96 2.87
C LEU A 9 -1.17 2.15 1.46
N VAL A 10 -0.38 1.19 1.00
CA VAL A 10 0.03 1.03 -0.40
C VAL A 10 -0.33 -0.40 -0.85
N THR A 11 -1.25 -0.53 -1.82
CA THR A 11 -1.59 -1.82 -2.42
C THR A 11 -0.69 -2.11 -3.62
N GLY A 12 -0.43 -3.38 -3.95
CA GLY A 12 0.55 -3.73 -4.98
C GLY A 12 1.96 -3.27 -4.62
N ALA A 13 2.27 -3.24 -3.32
CA ALA A 13 3.49 -2.67 -2.78
C ALA A 13 4.76 -3.43 -3.17
N ALA A 14 4.66 -4.72 -3.50
CA ALA A 14 5.78 -5.50 -4.03
C ALA A 14 5.97 -5.30 -5.56
N GLY A 15 5.07 -4.58 -6.22
CA GLY A 15 5.21 -4.20 -7.63
C GLY A 15 6.17 -3.03 -7.84
N GLN A 16 6.57 -2.79 -9.09
CA GLN A 16 7.57 -1.75 -9.44
C GLN A 16 7.16 -0.33 -8.99
N ILE A 17 5.89 0.04 -9.19
CA ILE A 17 5.38 1.35 -8.76
C ILE A 17 5.33 1.41 -7.22
N GLY A 18 4.86 0.33 -6.58
CA GLY A 18 4.84 0.21 -5.12
C GLY A 18 6.23 0.44 -4.53
N TYR A 19 7.22 -0.32 -5.00
CA TYR A 19 8.62 -0.22 -4.60
C TYR A 19 9.19 1.21 -4.72
N ALA A 20 8.90 1.90 -5.82
CA ALA A 20 9.38 3.27 -6.03
C ALA A 20 8.67 4.32 -5.14
N VAL A 21 7.38 4.13 -4.85
CA VAL A 21 6.55 5.11 -4.12
C VAL A 21 6.71 4.98 -2.61
N VAL A 22 6.86 3.77 -2.07
CA VAL A 22 6.94 3.55 -0.61
C VAL A 22 8.10 4.31 0.03
N LEU A 23 9.25 4.40 -0.65
CA LEU A 23 10.40 5.16 -0.15
C LEU A 23 10.13 6.67 -0.14
N GLN A 24 9.45 7.20 -1.16
CA GLN A 24 9.11 8.63 -1.24
C GLN A 24 8.12 9.03 -0.14
N ILE A 25 7.13 8.18 0.12
CA ILE A 25 6.21 8.37 1.25
C ILE A 25 6.98 8.30 2.57
N ALA A 26 7.78 7.24 2.76
CA ALA A 26 8.54 7.02 3.99
C ALA A 26 9.50 8.15 4.30
N LYS A 27 10.12 8.77 3.28
CA LYS A 27 11.05 9.92 3.41
C LYS A 27 10.34 11.25 3.67
N GLY A 28 9.01 11.32 3.58
CA GLY A 28 8.26 12.55 3.82
C GLY A 28 8.10 13.45 2.58
N ASP A 29 8.37 12.96 1.37
CA ASP A 29 8.20 13.75 0.14
C ASP A 29 6.71 14.00 -0.18
N VAL A 30 5.80 13.20 0.40
CA VAL A 30 4.35 13.29 0.19
C VAL A 30 3.64 14.06 1.31
N PHE A 31 3.94 13.76 2.56
CA PHE A 31 3.23 14.31 3.73
C PHE A 31 4.05 15.33 4.53
N GLY A 32 5.28 15.63 4.11
CA GLY A 32 6.20 16.52 4.79
C GLY A 32 7.22 15.79 5.65
N GLN A 33 8.38 16.45 5.85
CA GLN A 33 9.54 15.89 6.56
C GLN A 33 9.36 15.79 8.09
N ASP A 34 8.30 16.41 8.63
CA ASP A 34 7.99 16.42 10.06
C ASP A 34 6.78 15.55 10.42
N GLN A 35 6.18 14.84 9.45
CA GLN A 35 5.00 14.02 9.65
C GLN A 35 5.40 12.55 9.86
N PRO A 36 5.21 11.97 11.06
CA PRO A 36 5.42 10.55 11.28
C PRO A 36 4.48 9.69 10.44
N ILE A 37 4.99 8.61 9.86
CA ILE A 37 4.25 7.67 9.01
C ILE A 37 4.42 6.23 9.50
N VAL A 38 3.33 5.47 9.48
CA VAL A 38 3.33 4.00 9.48
C VAL A 38 2.90 3.54 8.09
N LEU A 39 3.76 2.81 7.40
CA LEU A 39 3.43 2.23 6.10
C LEU A 39 2.74 0.88 6.29
N VAL A 40 1.61 0.69 5.62
CA VAL A 40 0.94 -0.60 5.50
C VAL A 40 1.08 -1.06 4.05
N LEU A 41 1.87 -2.09 3.84
CA LEU A 41 2.16 -2.66 2.53
C LEU A 41 1.22 -3.84 2.32
N LEU A 42 0.36 -3.75 1.31
CA LEU A 42 -0.57 -4.82 0.93
C LEU A 42 -0.22 -5.37 -0.44
N ASP A 43 -0.07 -6.68 -0.54
CA ASP A 43 0.01 -7.39 -1.81
C ASP A 43 -0.66 -8.77 -1.74
N ILE A 44 -0.73 -9.48 -2.85
CA ILE A 44 -1.33 -10.81 -2.90
C ILE A 44 -0.45 -11.86 -2.21
N PRO A 45 -1.03 -12.95 -1.65
CA PRO A 45 -0.27 -13.99 -0.94
C PRO A 45 0.95 -14.55 -1.70
N PRO A 46 0.91 -14.76 -3.03
CA PRO A 46 2.10 -15.20 -3.78
C PRO A 46 3.30 -14.25 -3.73
N LEU A 47 3.09 -12.96 -3.40
CA LEU A 47 4.14 -11.95 -3.31
C LEU A 47 4.58 -11.65 -1.86
N ALA A 48 4.12 -12.44 -0.87
CA ALA A 48 4.43 -12.22 0.55
C ALA A 48 5.94 -12.10 0.84
N ALA A 49 6.77 -12.96 0.23
CA ALA A 49 8.22 -12.93 0.44
C ALA A 49 8.85 -11.65 -0.13
N ALA A 50 8.41 -11.19 -1.30
CA ALA A 50 8.88 -9.94 -1.90
C ALA A 50 8.43 -8.73 -1.08
N LEU A 51 7.20 -8.77 -0.56
CA LEU A 51 6.63 -7.73 0.30
C LEU A 51 7.39 -7.59 1.63
N GLU A 52 7.76 -8.71 2.26
CA GLU A 52 8.64 -8.67 3.44
C GLU A 52 10.03 -8.13 3.10
N GLY A 53 10.57 -8.45 1.91
CA GLY A 53 11.81 -7.84 1.42
C GLY A 53 11.73 -6.32 1.36
N VAL A 54 10.66 -5.77 0.77
CA VAL A 54 10.42 -4.31 0.71
C VAL A 54 10.37 -3.70 2.11
N LYS A 55 9.73 -4.37 3.06
CA LYS A 55 9.67 -3.93 4.46
C LYS A 55 11.05 -3.89 5.12
N LEU A 56 11.87 -4.92 4.93
CA LEU A 56 13.23 -4.96 5.47
C LEU A 56 14.09 -3.82 4.89
N GLU A 57 14.03 -3.59 3.58
CA GLU A 57 14.75 -2.48 2.94
C GLU A 57 14.32 -1.10 3.47
N LEU A 58 13.03 -0.90 3.71
CA LEU A 58 12.52 0.34 4.32
C LEU A 58 13.03 0.53 5.75
N GLN A 59 13.12 -0.55 6.54
CA GLN A 59 13.67 -0.51 7.89
C GLN A 59 15.17 -0.19 7.88
N ASP A 60 15.92 -0.73 6.93
CA ASP A 60 17.36 -0.48 6.76
C ASP A 60 17.67 0.98 6.36
N CYS A 61 16.72 1.68 5.75
CA CYS A 61 16.88 3.10 5.41
C CYS A 61 16.94 4.03 6.64
N ALA A 62 16.53 3.56 7.83
CA ALA A 62 16.57 4.31 9.09
C ALA A 62 15.99 5.73 9.00
N LEU A 63 14.88 5.88 8.27
CA LEU A 63 14.26 7.19 7.99
C LEU A 63 13.59 7.75 9.26
N PRO A 64 13.83 9.03 9.61
CA PRO A 64 13.29 9.62 10.84
C PRO A 64 11.76 9.74 10.84
N THR A 65 11.17 9.85 9.66
CA THR A 65 9.72 9.93 9.43
C THR A 65 9.01 8.58 9.43
N LEU A 66 9.75 7.46 9.33
CA LEU A 66 9.17 6.12 9.26
C LEU A 66 9.11 5.47 10.65
N HIS A 67 7.91 5.44 11.23
CA HIS A 67 7.67 4.96 12.58
C HIS A 67 7.16 3.51 12.64
N GLY A 68 6.87 2.91 11.49
CA GLY A 68 6.46 1.50 11.40
C GLY A 68 6.25 1.06 9.95
N VAL A 69 6.41 -0.24 9.72
CA VAL A 69 6.10 -0.90 8.45
C VAL A 69 5.40 -2.22 8.72
N GLU A 70 4.20 -2.37 8.19
CA GLU A 70 3.40 -3.60 8.22
C GLU A 70 3.38 -4.19 6.81
N ALA A 71 3.59 -5.50 6.68
CA ALA A 71 3.48 -6.22 5.42
C ALA A 71 2.38 -7.26 5.58
N VAL A 72 1.32 -7.15 4.77
CA VAL A 72 0.11 -7.95 4.91
C VAL A 72 -0.39 -8.43 3.57
N THR A 73 -1.16 -9.52 3.58
CA THR A 73 -1.66 -10.16 2.36
C THR A 73 -3.18 -10.30 2.30
N ASN A 74 -3.89 -9.68 3.25
CA ASN A 74 -5.34 -9.65 3.29
C ASN A 74 -5.84 -8.21 3.48
N GLU A 75 -7.00 -7.90 2.88
CA GLU A 75 -7.55 -6.55 2.87
C GLU A 75 -8.04 -6.11 4.27
N ALA A 76 -8.51 -7.02 5.12
CA ALA A 76 -9.00 -6.64 6.45
C ALA A 76 -7.90 -6.00 7.30
N ASP A 77 -6.71 -6.61 7.31
CA ASP A 77 -5.56 -6.05 8.02
C ASP A 77 -4.99 -4.83 7.30
N GLY A 78 -4.91 -4.87 5.95
CA GLY A 78 -4.34 -3.79 5.16
C GLY A 78 -5.12 -2.48 5.23
N PHE A 79 -6.45 -2.54 5.30
CA PHE A 79 -7.32 -1.37 5.35
C PHE A 79 -7.64 -0.90 6.77
N LYS A 80 -7.12 -1.57 7.80
CA LYS A 80 -7.42 -1.28 9.20
C LYS A 80 -6.83 0.05 9.66
N ASP A 81 -7.71 0.94 10.13
CA ASP A 81 -7.38 2.22 10.78
C ASP A 81 -6.48 3.13 9.92
N ILE A 82 -6.53 2.99 8.60
CA ILE A 82 -5.70 3.78 7.67
C ILE A 82 -6.23 5.22 7.55
N ASP A 83 -5.32 6.17 7.34
CA ASP A 83 -5.60 7.58 7.05
C ASP A 83 -5.58 7.87 5.54
N TYR A 84 -4.70 7.20 4.79
CA TYR A 84 -4.54 7.36 3.35
C TYR A 84 -4.36 6.00 2.67
N ALA A 85 -4.85 5.88 1.44
CA ALA A 85 -4.72 4.67 0.63
C ALA A 85 -4.22 4.98 -0.79
N PHE A 86 -3.11 4.35 -1.17
CA PHE A 86 -2.59 4.33 -2.53
C PHE A 86 -2.98 3.01 -3.20
N LEU A 87 -4.07 3.04 -3.98
CA LEU A 87 -4.61 1.85 -4.64
C LEU A 87 -3.91 1.57 -5.98
N ILE A 88 -2.64 1.17 -5.92
CA ILE A 88 -1.80 0.90 -7.09
C ILE A 88 -1.98 -0.53 -7.63
N GLY A 89 -2.27 -1.50 -6.76
CA GLY A 89 -2.39 -2.91 -7.11
C GLY A 89 -3.53 -3.19 -8.08
N ALA A 90 -3.21 -3.49 -9.33
CA ALA A 90 -4.15 -3.85 -10.38
C ALA A 90 -3.56 -4.93 -11.29
N MET A 91 -4.41 -5.63 -12.03
CA MET A 91 -3.97 -6.59 -13.03
C MET A 91 -3.30 -5.83 -14.19
N PRO A 92 -2.03 -6.14 -14.52
CA PRO A 92 -1.39 -5.56 -15.69
C PRO A 92 -2.02 -6.14 -16.95
N ARG A 93 -2.06 -5.34 -18.02
CA ARG A 93 -2.53 -5.80 -19.33
C ARG A 93 -1.62 -6.91 -19.85
N LYS A 94 -2.22 -8.02 -20.29
CA LYS A 94 -1.51 -9.11 -20.96
C LYS A 94 -1.70 -9.05 -22.47
N GLU A 95 -0.79 -9.66 -23.21
CA GLU A 95 -0.93 -9.86 -24.64
C GLU A 95 -2.24 -10.59 -24.96
N GLY A 96 -2.92 -10.16 -26.03
CA GLY A 96 -4.23 -10.71 -26.42
C GLY A 96 -5.43 -10.25 -25.59
N MET A 97 -5.23 -9.51 -24.50
CA MET A 97 -6.32 -9.02 -23.65
C MET A 97 -7.04 -7.83 -24.28
N GLU A 98 -8.37 -7.91 -24.40
CA GLU A 98 -9.20 -6.78 -24.78
C GLU A 98 -9.38 -5.82 -23.60
N ARG A 99 -9.78 -4.57 -23.89
CA ARG A 99 -10.05 -3.58 -22.86
C ARG A 99 -11.12 -4.04 -21.87
N LYS A 100 -12.14 -4.76 -22.35
CA LYS A 100 -13.25 -5.25 -21.51
C LYS A 100 -12.77 -6.27 -20.47
N ASP A 101 -11.80 -7.12 -20.82
CA ASP A 101 -11.29 -8.17 -19.93
C ASP A 101 -10.45 -7.55 -18.82
N LEU A 102 -9.60 -6.58 -19.17
CA LEU A 102 -8.80 -5.82 -18.22
C LEU A 102 -9.69 -5.06 -17.22
N LEU A 103 -10.73 -4.39 -17.72
CA LEU A 103 -11.70 -3.69 -16.88
C LEU A 103 -12.46 -4.68 -15.98
N ALA A 104 -12.92 -5.81 -16.51
CA ALA A 104 -13.65 -6.80 -15.73
C ALA A 104 -12.80 -7.40 -14.59
N ALA A 105 -11.50 -7.62 -14.82
CA ALA A 105 -10.57 -8.07 -13.79
C ALA A 105 -10.37 -7.00 -12.71
N ASN A 106 -10.05 -5.76 -13.11
CA ASN A 106 -9.74 -4.68 -12.17
C ASN A 106 -10.97 -4.20 -11.39
N VAL A 107 -12.16 -4.21 -11.99
CA VAL A 107 -13.41 -3.87 -11.28
C VAL A 107 -13.63 -4.77 -10.06
N ARG A 108 -13.28 -6.06 -10.14
CA ARG A 108 -13.41 -6.98 -9.00
C ARG A 108 -12.47 -6.59 -7.86
N ILE A 109 -11.23 -6.24 -8.20
CA ILE A 109 -10.21 -5.79 -7.24
C ILE A 109 -10.67 -4.52 -6.53
N PHE A 110 -11.00 -3.46 -7.28
CA PHE A 110 -11.39 -2.19 -6.70
C PHE A 110 -12.75 -2.25 -5.98
N LYS A 111 -13.66 -3.15 -6.37
CA LYS A 111 -14.90 -3.38 -5.62
C LYS A 111 -14.62 -3.98 -4.24
N SER A 112 -13.72 -4.96 -4.15
CA SER A 112 -13.33 -5.56 -2.87
C SER A 112 -12.65 -4.54 -1.96
N GLN A 113 -11.66 -3.82 -2.50
CA GLN A 113 -10.94 -2.78 -1.77
C GLN A 113 -11.85 -1.61 -1.35
N GLY A 114 -12.83 -1.23 -2.18
CA GLY A 114 -13.83 -0.23 -1.81
C GLY A 114 -14.70 -0.66 -0.62
N GLN A 115 -15.03 -1.94 -0.53
CA GLN A 115 -15.72 -2.50 0.63
C GLN A 115 -14.80 -2.57 1.86
N ALA A 116 -13.53 -2.92 1.67
CA ALA A 116 -12.54 -2.95 2.74
C ALA A 116 -12.32 -1.55 3.35
N LEU A 117 -12.21 -0.52 2.51
CA LEU A 117 -12.20 0.89 2.95
C LEU A 117 -13.41 1.18 3.84
N ALA A 118 -14.63 0.96 3.32
CA ALA A 118 -15.85 1.26 4.06
C ALA A 118 -15.98 0.53 5.41
N ASN A 119 -15.38 -0.66 5.53
CA ASN A 119 -15.53 -1.51 6.73
C ASN A 119 -14.42 -1.34 7.76
N HIS A 120 -13.22 -0.93 7.35
CA HIS A 120 -12.01 -1.04 8.18
C HIS A 120 -11.21 0.25 8.31
N SER A 121 -11.39 1.22 7.40
CA SER A 121 -10.63 2.47 7.47
C SER A 121 -11.22 3.45 8.48
N LYS A 122 -10.47 4.52 8.77
CA LYS A 122 -11.00 5.66 9.51
C LYS A 122 -12.16 6.31 8.70
N PRO A 123 -13.14 6.93 9.39
CA PRO A 123 -14.25 7.64 8.75
C PRO A 123 -13.83 8.82 7.87
#